data_AF-A0A1V0AH92-F1
#
_entry.id   AF-A0A1V0AH92-F1
#
_cell.length_a   1.000
_cell.length_b   1.000
_cell.length_c   1.000
_cell.angle_alpha   90.00
_cell.angle_beta   90.00
_cell.angle_gamma   90.00
#
_symmetry.space_group_name_H-M   'P 1'
#
loop_
_entity.id
_entity.type
_entity.pdbx_description
1 polymer ?
#
loop_
_entity_poly.entity_id
_entity_poly.type
_entity_poly.pdbx_seq_one_letter_code
_entity_poly.pdbx_strand_id
1 'polypeptide(L)'
;MAGLFDDVFGGPGALIARDAGGLAGVPGAALKELGVDLVALSGPELPGVTVVEDVDGVYGAWLDTLAAGAVLVRPDFHLYGAGDAAAELATGFLARLGAPAPAATH
;
A
#
# COMPACT_ATOMS: atom_id res chain seq x y z
N MET A 1 19.68 9.36 9.80
CA MET A 1 18.30 9.87 10.03
C MET A 1 17.37 8.82 9.49
N ALA A 2 16.65 8.10 10.34
CA ALA A 2 15.59 7.19 9.90
C ALA A 2 14.30 8.01 9.91
N GLY A 3 13.79 8.36 8.73
CA GLY A 3 12.46 8.95 8.60
C GLY A 3 11.43 7.91 9.00
N LEU A 4 10.56 8.25 9.96
CA LEU A 4 9.43 7.38 10.29
C LEU A 4 8.48 7.33 9.08
N PHE A 5 7.71 6.25 8.97
CA PHE A 5 6.74 6.03 7.89
C PHE A 5 5.90 7.29 7.56
N ASP A 6 5.41 8.00 8.60
CA ASP A 6 4.58 9.20 8.47
C ASP A 6 5.31 10.45 7.92
N ASP A 7 6.65 10.49 8.02
CA ASP A 7 7.46 11.63 7.56
C ASP A 7 7.76 11.56 6.05
N VAL A 8 7.70 10.35 5.47
CA VAL A 8 8.06 10.07 4.07
C VAL A 8 6.83 10.01 3.16
N PHE A 9 5.65 9.62 3.68
CA PHE A 9 4.42 9.48 2.90
C PHE A 9 3.50 10.68 3.07
N GLY A 10 2.84 11.11 1.99
CA GLY A 10 1.96 12.27 1.97
C GLY A 10 0.61 12.02 2.66
N GLY A 11 0.31 10.77 2.99
CA GLY A 11 -0.83 10.35 3.80
C GLY A 11 -0.48 9.16 4.72
N PRO A 12 -1.31 8.90 5.74
CA PRO A 12 -1.01 7.87 6.76
C PRO A 12 -1.26 6.43 6.28
N GLY A 13 -1.81 6.23 5.08
CA GLY A 13 -2.02 4.92 4.46
C GLY A 13 -1.02 4.68 3.34
N ALA A 14 -0.69 3.41 3.08
CA ALA A 14 0.26 3.05 2.05
C ALA A 14 -0.02 1.67 1.46
N LEU A 15 0.03 1.56 0.14
CA LEU A 15 0.12 0.28 -0.57
C LEU A 15 1.59 0.03 -0.90
N ILE A 16 2.23 -0.87 -0.16
CA ILE A 16 3.64 -1.20 -0.30
C ILE A 16 3.77 -2.44 -1.18
N ALA A 17 4.54 -2.36 -2.26
CA ALA A 17 4.87 -3.48 -3.13
C ALA A 17 6.39 -3.67 -3.22
N ARG A 18 6.83 -4.90 -3.50
CA ARG A 18 8.27 -5.19 -3.68
C ARG A 18 8.88 -4.45 -4.85
N ASP A 19 8.13 -4.31 -5.94
CA ASP A 19 8.60 -3.70 -7.18
C ASP A 19 7.53 -2.75 -7.75
N ALA A 20 7.98 -1.66 -8.36
CA ALA A 20 7.12 -0.66 -8.98
C ALA A 20 6.25 -1.26 -10.11
N GLY A 21 6.74 -2.27 -10.81
CA GLY A 21 5.97 -3.03 -11.80
C GLY A 21 4.76 -3.76 -11.21
N GLY A 22 4.83 -4.17 -9.93
CA GLY A 22 3.70 -4.76 -9.20
C GLY A 22 2.57 -3.76 -8.91
N LEU A 23 2.85 -2.46 -9.01
CA LEU A 23 1.88 -1.37 -8.86
C LEU A 23 1.32 -0.89 -10.19
N ALA A 24 1.78 -1.45 -11.32
CA ALA A 24 1.25 -1.10 -12.63
C ALA A 24 -0.25 -1.46 -12.70
N GLY A 25 -1.08 -0.49 -13.09
CA GLY A 25 -2.53 -0.66 -13.18
C GLY A 25 -3.28 -0.53 -11.86
N VAL A 26 -2.60 -0.21 -10.75
CA VAL A 26 -3.26 0.17 -9.49
C VAL A 26 -3.98 1.51 -9.68
N PRO A 27 -5.22 1.67 -9.20
CA PRO A 27 -5.96 2.93 -9.24
C PRO A 27 -5.40 3.95 -8.21
N GLY A 28 -4.18 4.43 -8.45
CA GLY A 28 -3.44 5.30 -7.53
C GLY A 28 -4.15 6.61 -7.19
N ALA A 29 -4.86 7.22 -8.14
CA ALA A 29 -5.61 8.45 -7.90
C ALA A 29 -6.74 8.25 -6.87
N ALA A 30 -7.53 7.17 -6.99
CA ALA A 30 -8.60 6.86 -6.06
C ALA A 30 -8.07 6.52 -4.66
N LEU A 31 -6.93 5.83 -4.58
CA LEU A 31 -6.26 5.55 -3.31
C LEU A 31 -5.71 6.83 -2.67
N LYS A 32 -5.13 7.73 -3.47
CA LYS A 32 -4.63 9.04 -3.01
C LYS A 32 -5.74 9.87 -2.39
N GLU A 33 -6.94 9.89 -2.99
CA GLU A 33 -8.11 10.58 -2.42
C GLU A 33 -8.54 10.02 -1.04
N LEU A 34 -8.20 8.76 -0.76
CA LEU A 34 -8.46 8.10 0.51
C LEU A 34 -7.26 8.19 1.48
N GLY A 35 -6.21 8.92 1.12
CA GLY A 35 -5.00 9.07 1.93
C GLY A 35 -4.08 7.85 1.90
N VAL A 36 -4.15 7.03 0.85
CA VAL A 36 -3.28 5.87 0.62
C VAL A 36 -2.29 6.18 -0.50
N ASP A 37 -1.00 6.24 -0.17
CA ASP A 37 0.07 6.41 -1.14
C ASP A 37 0.54 5.07 -1.74
N LEU A 38 1.02 5.10 -2.99
CA LEU A 38 1.62 3.93 -3.62
C LEU A 38 3.13 3.92 -3.37
N VAL A 39 3.64 2.81 -2.83
CA VAL A 39 5.04 2.71 -2.41
C VAL A 39 5.67 1.46 -3.00
N ALA A 40 6.78 1.61 -3.71
CA ALA A 40 7.57 0.51 -4.21
C ALA A 40 8.92 0.44 -3.49
N LEU A 41 9.35 -0.76 -3.08
CA LEU A 41 10.66 -0.95 -2.43
C LEU A 41 11.82 -0.97 -3.44
N SER A 42 11.51 -1.17 -4.72
CA SER A 42 12.48 -1.28 -5.81
C SER A 42 11.80 -0.98 -7.14
N GLY A 43 12.59 -0.72 -8.17
CA GLY A 43 12.11 -0.50 -9.54
C GLY A 43 12.21 0.97 -9.99
N PRO A 44 11.79 1.26 -11.23
CA PRO A 44 11.86 2.60 -11.80
C PRO A 44 10.82 3.54 -11.16
N GLU A 45 11.13 4.84 -11.13
CA GLU A 45 10.16 5.86 -10.73
C GLU A 45 8.95 5.86 -11.69
N LEU A 46 7.77 5.59 -11.15
CA LEU A 46 6.50 5.62 -11.89
C LEU A 46 5.66 6.82 -11.44
N PRO A 47 4.88 7.43 -12.33
CA PRO A 47 4.01 8.55 -11.97
C PRO A 47 2.99 8.14 -10.90
N GLY A 48 3.02 8.83 -9.76
CA GLY A 48 2.13 8.56 -8.63
C GLY A 48 2.56 7.39 -7.73
N VAL A 49 3.76 6.83 -7.95
CA VAL A 49 4.39 5.82 -7.09
C VAL A 49 5.65 6.41 -6.46
N THR A 50 5.73 6.33 -5.15
CA THR A 50 6.93 6.68 -4.39
C THR A 50 7.84 5.46 -4.33
N VAL A 51 9.02 5.54 -4.92
CA VAL A 51 10.04 4.48 -4.79
C VAL A 51 10.90 4.78 -3.58
N VAL A 52 10.97 3.85 -2.63
CA VAL A 52 11.77 3.96 -1.41
C VAL A 52 12.73 2.79 -1.34
N GLU A 53 14.02 3.06 -1.17
CA GLU A 53 15.00 2.01 -0.94
C GLU A 53 14.85 1.44 0.47
N ASP A 54 14.63 0.12 0.58
CA ASP A 54 14.61 -0.59 1.85
C ASP A 54 16.03 -0.84 2.36
N VAL A 55 16.65 0.19 2.93
CA VAL A 55 18.06 0.18 3.39
C VAL A 55 18.33 -0.91 4.44
N ASP A 56 17.39 -1.12 5.36
CA ASP A 56 17.51 -2.08 6.46
C ASP A 56 16.93 -3.47 6.11
N GLY A 57 16.33 -3.63 4.93
CA GLY A 57 15.71 -4.90 4.50
C GLY A 57 14.46 -5.29 5.31
N VAL A 58 13.92 -4.38 6.12
CA VAL A 58 12.84 -4.66 7.06
C VAL A 58 11.53 -4.88 6.32
N TYR A 59 11.24 -4.07 5.31
CA TYR A 59 10.00 -4.21 4.53
C TYR A 59 10.04 -5.45 3.64
N GLY A 60 11.20 -5.75 3.05
CA GLY A 60 11.42 -6.96 2.29
C GLY A 60 11.22 -8.23 3.13
N ALA A 61 11.78 -8.27 4.34
CA ALA A 61 11.62 -9.40 5.27
C ALA A 61 10.18 -9.54 5.80
N TRP A 62 9.50 -8.41 6.04
CA TRP A 62 8.11 -8.42 6.46
C TRP A 62 7.17 -8.97 5.38
N LEU A 63 7.36 -8.54 4.12
CA LEU A 63 6.64 -9.09 2.97
C LEU A 63 6.91 -10.60 2.79
N ASP A 64 8.13 -11.05 3.07
CA ASP A 64 8.50 -12.46 3.03
C ASP A 64 7.76 -13.28 4.08
N THR A 65 7.68 -12.74 5.29
CA THR A 65 6.96 -13.35 6.42
C THR A 65 5.47 -13.51 6.11
N LEU A 66 4.91 -12.58 5.33
CA LEU A 66 3.51 -12.62 4.88
C LEU A 66 3.29 -13.45 3.61
N ALA A 67 4.37 -13.96 3.00
CA ALA A 67 4.36 -14.60 1.69
C ALA A 67 3.59 -13.77 0.63
N ALA A 68 3.86 -12.45 0.62
CA ALA A 68 3.13 -11.49 -0.20
C ALA A 68 4.05 -10.62 -1.06
N GLY A 69 3.60 -10.32 -2.29
CA GLY A 69 4.21 -9.33 -3.17
C GLY A 69 3.87 -7.88 -2.82
N ALA A 70 2.74 -7.65 -2.15
CA ALA A 70 2.25 -6.34 -1.74
C ALA A 70 1.38 -6.38 -0.47
N VAL A 71 1.33 -5.26 0.25
CA VAL A 71 0.51 -5.06 1.46
C VAL A 71 -0.18 -3.71 1.41
N LEU A 72 -1.46 -3.68 1.79
CA LEU A 72 -2.24 -2.44 1.90
C LEU A 72 -2.41 -2.06 3.37
N VAL A 73 -1.86 -0.91 3.74
CA VAL A 73 -1.99 -0.30 5.06
C VAL A 73 -2.98 0.86 4.97
N ARG A 74 -3.96 0.86 5.85
CA ARG A 74 -4.99 1.89 5.95
C ARG A 74 -4.43 3.19 6.54
N PRO A 75 -5.09 4.33 6.29
CA PRO A 75 -4.75 5.61 6.92
C PRO A 75 -4.83 5.63 8.45
N ASP A 76 -5.41 4.60 9.07
CA ASP A 76 -5.42 4.39 10.53
C ASP A 76 -4.34 3.40 11.01
N PHE A 77 -3.28 3.19 10.22
CA PHE A 77 -2.15 2.28 10.47
C PHE A 77 -2.52 0.80 10.65
N HIS A 78 -3.74 0.39 10.27
CA HIS A 78 -4.13 -1.01 10.26
C HIS A 78 -3.86 -1.66 8.91
N LEU A 79 -3.26 -2.85 8.95
CA LEU A 79 -3.11 -3.70 7.77
C LEU A 79 -4.52 -4.13 7.29
N TYR A 80 -4.88 -3.76 6.06
CA TYR A 80 -6.09 -4.24 5.42
C TYR A 80 -5.92 -5.67 4.91
N GLY A 81 -4.78 -5.93 4.26
CA GLY A 81 -4.48 -7.23 3.68
C GLY A 81 -3.12 -7.28 3.00
N ALA A 82 -2.71 -8.50 2.67
CA ALA A 82 -1.47 -8.83 1.99
C ALA A 82 -1.78 -9.81 0.84
N GLY A 83 -1.03 -9.73 -0.26
CA GLY A 83 -1.19 -10.61 -1.41
C GLY A 83 -0.21 -10.27 -2.54
N ASP A 84 -0.13 -11.12 -3.56
CA ASP A 84 0.80 -10.91 -4.67
C ASP A 84 0.36 -9.83 -5.67
N ALA A 85 -0.96 -9.63 -5.82
CA ALA A 85 -1.53 -8.68 -6.75
C ALA A 85 -1.97 -7.40 -6.04
N ALA A 86 -1.14 -6.35 -6.11
CA ALA A 86 -1.43 -5.05 -5.50
C ALA A 86 -2.71 -4.41 -6.08
N ALA A 87 -2.97 -4.60 -7.38
CA ALA A 87 -4.19 -4.12 -8.03
C ALA A 87 -5.46 -4.78 -7.47
N GLU A 88 -5.43 -6.08 -7.18
CA GLU A 88 -6.58 -6.78 -6.58
C GLU A 88 -6.85 -6.31 -5.14
N LEU A 89 -5.79 -6.11 -4.35
CA LEU A 89 -5.91 -5.53 -3.01
C LEU A 89 -6.54 -4.13 -3.05
N ALA A 90 -6.06 -3.27 -3.95
CA ALA A 90 -6.57 -1.93 -4.15
C ALA A 90 -8.04 -1.92 -4.60
N THR A 91 -8.38 -2.72 -5.61
CA THR A 91 -9.77 -2.83 -6.10
C THR A 91 -10.69 -3.39 -5.02
N GLY A 92 -10.26 -4.40 -4.26
CA GLY A 92 -11.04 -4.96 -3.15
C GLY A 92 -11.28 -3.95 -2.03
N PHE A 93 -10.25 -3.16 -1.67
CA PHE A 93 -10.37 -2.09 -0.68
C PHE A 93 -11.34 -1.00 -1.14
N LEU A 94 -11.21 -0.52 -2.38
CA LEU A 94 -12.11 0.47 -2.97
C LEU A 94 -13.55 -0.05 -3.05
N ALA A 95 -13.74 -1.30 -3.46
CA ALA A 95 -15.06 -1.92 -3.51
C ALA A 95 -15.70 -2.01 -2.12
N ARG A 96 -14.91 -2.25 -1.06
CA ARG A 96 -15.41 -2.33 0.32
C ARG A 96 -15.74 -0.97 0.92
N LEU A 97 -15.03 0.09 0.51
CA LEU A 97 -15.36 1.48 0.89
C LEU A 97 -16.54 2.05 0.10
N GLY A 98 -16.69 1.64 -1.16
CA GLY A 98 -17.84 1.98 -2.01
C GLY A 98 -19.09 1.15 -1.72
N ALA A 99 -18.95 0.00 -1.03
CA ALA A 99 -20.08 -0.75 -0.51
C ALA A 99 -20.60 -0.06 0.77
N PRO A 100 -21.93 0.10 0.94
CA PRO A 100 -22.45 0.50 2.23
C PRO A 100 -22.01 -0.54 3.26
N ALA A 101 -21.26 -0.11 4.27
CA ALA A 101 -20.85 -0.96 5.37
C ALA A 101 -22.09 -1.72 5.88
N PRO A 102 -22.05 -3.06 6.04
CA PRO A 102 -23.12 -3.73 6.76
C PRO A 102 -23.15 -3.09 8.15
N ALA A 103 -24.29 -2.49 8.49
CA ALA A 103 -24.49 -1.86 9.78
C ALA A 103 -24.08 -2.85 10.87
N ALA A 104 -22.95 -2.56 11.52
CA ALA A 104 -22.56 -3.27 12.74
C ALA A 104 -23.68 -3.00 13.74
N THR A 105 -24.58 -3.97 13.87
CA THR A 105 -25.62 -3.97 14.88
C THR A 105 -24.92 -4.30 16.19
N HIS A 106 -24.82 -3.31 17.07
CA HIS A 106 -24.42 -3.48 18.46
C HIS A 106 -25.60 -3.17 19.36
#